data_AF-A0A142XA01-F1
#
_entry.id   AF-A0A142XA01-F1
#
_cell.length_a   1.000
_cell.length_b   1.000
_cell.length_c   1.000
_cell.angle_alpha   90.00
_cell.angle_beta   90.00
_cell.angle_gamma   90.00
#
_symmetry.space_group_name_H-M   'P 1'
#
loop_
_entity.id
_entity.type
_entity.pdbx_description
1 polymer ?
#
loop_
_entity_poly.entity_id
_entity_poly.type
_entity_poly.pdbx_seq_one_letter_code
_entity_poly.pdbx_strand_id
1 'polypeptide(L)'
;MVSCEQWVTPTFDAESWDTCVELWRLARYFGAPNRPASVSEERKFRLLVVAALRLVWAHIPNELRAVVEAIEQFADHQDSAQLRESHAVAERIFREGATATGNVAQLVMNAAGDTVVTAYHPRWYKFVSLTANLSVADLDREQVESLHLKLFRDIVPNPFHPLTLDPAWLTSDVLALAQGIYADRAFDRMPILADALQDAGCDNADVLTHCRGPGPHVRGCWVVDLVLGKT
;
A
#
# COMPACT_ATOMS: atom_id res chain seq x y z
N MET A 1 -19.27 16.38 -17.86
CA MET A 1 -19.93 15.09 -17.57
C MET A 1 -19.38 14.07 -18.56
N VAL A 2 -18.40 13.28 -18.14
CA VAL A 2 -17.90 12.17 -18.94
C VAL A 2 -18.69 10.94 -18.51
N SER A 3 -19.40 10.33 -19.47
CA SER A 3 -20.24 9.14 -19.27
C SER A 3 -19.41 7.96 -18.73
N CYS A 4 -20.02 7.15 -17.86
CA CYS A 4 -19.49 5.91 -17.31
C CYS A 4 -19.10 4.87 -18.40
N GLU A 5 -19.49 5.10 -19.66
CA GLU A 5 -19.23 4.20 -20.80
C GLU A 5 -17.90 4.46 -21.52
N GLN A 6 -17.20 5.57 -21.25
CA GLN A 6 -15.88 5.84 -21.86
C GLN A 6 -14.70 5.18 -21.15
N TRP A 7 -14.96 4.30 -20.16
CA TRP A 7 -13.93 3.62 -19.36
C TRP A 7 -13.37 2.33 -19.99
N VAL A 8 -13.72 2.02 -21.24
CA VAL A 8 -13.16 0.87 -21.96
C VAL A 8 -11.88 1.29 -22.69
N THR A 9 -10.74 1.12 -22.02
CA THR A 9 -9.38 1.12 -22.58
C THR A 9 -8.67 -0.14 -22.05
N PRO A 10 -7.67 -0.68 -22.76
CA PRO A 10 -7.44 -2.11 -22.93
C PRO A 10 -7.34 -2.84 -21.58
N THR A 11 -7.80 -4.09 -21.58
CA THR A 11 -7.73 -5.02 -20.45
C THR A 11 -6.38 -4.91 -19.77
N PHE A 12 -6.36 -4.35 -18.56
CA PHE A 12 -5.20 -4.51 -17.68
C PHE A 12 -5.17 -6.00 -17.32
N ASP A 13 -4.22 -6.72 -17.90
CA ASP A 13 -4.10 -8.17 -17.88
C ASP A 13 -2.74 -8.61 -17.32
N ALA A 14 -2.50 -9.92 -17.30
CA ALA A 14 -1.29 -10.51 -16.75
C ALA A 14 -0.02 -9.99 -17.42
N GLU A 15 -0.03 -9.86 -18.76
CA GLU A 15 1.12 -9.39 -19.55
C GLU A 15 1.45 -7.91 -19.28
N SER A 16 0.42 -7.12 -18.99
CA SER A 16 0.56 -5.70 -18.72
C SER A 16 1.06 -5.39 -17.29
N TRP A 17 0.99 -6.33 -16.35
CA TRP A 17 1.31 -6.05 -14.93
C TRP A 17 2.75 -5.58 -14.73
N ASP A 18 3.72 -6.36 -15.23
CA ASP A 18 5.15 -6.11 -15.01
C ASP A 18 5.66 -4.91 -15.81
N THR A 19 5.06 -4.67 -16.98
CA THR A 19 5.44 -3.57 -17.89
C THR A 19 4.72 -2.26 -17.60
N CYS A 20 3.66 -2.27 -16.78
CA CYS A 20 2.89 -1.07 -16.47
C CYS A 20 3.66 -0.08 -15.60
N VAL A 21 4.05 1.05 -16.19
CA VAL A 21 4.68 2.19 -15.50
C VAL A 21 3.67 3.27 -15.08
N GLU A 22 2.39 3.09 -15.41
CA GLU A 22 1.34 4.08 -15.17
C GLU A 22 0.53 3.73 -13.91
N LEU A 23 0.76 4.45 -12.80
CA LEU A 23 0.03 4.25 -11.54
C LEU A 23 -1.49 4.41 -11.70
N TRP A 24 -1.94 5.26 -12.65
CA TRP A 24 -3.36 5.46 -12.95
C TRP A 24 -4.06 4.23 -13.54
N ARG A 25 -3.34 3.35 -14.27
CA ARG A 25 -3.91 2.11 -14.79
C ARG A 25 -4.21 1.12 -13.67
N LEU A 26 -3.28 0.99 -12.72
CA LEU A 26 -3.48 0.20 -11.51
C LEU A 26 -4.66 0.72 -10.70
N ALA A 27 -4.72 2.03 -10.46
CA ALA A 27 -5.81 2.64 -9.72
C ALA A 27 -7.19 2.42 -10.37
N ARG A 28 -7.25 2.38 -11.70
CA ARG A 28 -8.47 2.05 -12.44
C ARG A 28 -8.86 0.59 -12.26
N TYR A 29 -7.91 -0.34 -12.39
CA TYR A 29 -8.16 -1.77 -12.23
C TYR A 29 -8.67 -2.12 -10.82
N PHE A 30 -8.03 -1.59 -9.77
CA PHE A 30 -8.47 -1.82 -8.39
C PHE A 30 -9.69 -0.98 -7.97
N GLY A 31 -10.02 0.06 -8.74
CA GLY A 31 -11.20 0.91 -8.53
C GLY A 31 -12.46 0.47 -9.29
N ALA A 32 -12.42 -0.64 -10.04
CA ALA A 32 -13.54 -1.06 -10.86
C ALA A 32 -14.78 -1.45 -10.01
N PRO A 33 -15.98 -0.95 -10.35
CA PRO A 33 -17.18 -1.07 -9.50
C PRO A 33 -17.67 -2.51 -9.27
N ASN A 34 -17.21 -3.47 -10.08
CA ASN A 34 -17.59 -4.88 -9.97
C ASN A 34 -16.59 -5.73 -9.18
N ARG A 35 -15.54 -5.13 -8.59
CA ARG A 35 -14.59 -5.84 -7.73
C ARG A 35 -14.94 -5.59 -6.26
N PRO A 36 -15.53 -6.55 -5.54
CA PRO A 36 -15.70 -6.42 -4.10
C PRO A 36 -14.33 -6.37 -3.44
N ALA A 37 -14.11 -5.37 -2.57
CA ALA A 37 -12.88 -5.27 -1.82
C ALA A 37 -12.80 -6.41 -0.80
N SER A 38 -11.70 -7.16 -0.78
CA SER A 38 -11.45 -8.14 0.29
C SER A 38 -10.94 -7.43 1.55
N VAL A 39 -11.08 -8.07 2.72
CA VAL A 39 -10.48 -7.58 3.98
C VAL A 39 -8.97 -7.36 3.83
N SER A 40 -8.31 -8.21 3.05
CA SER A 40 -6.88 -8.05 2.73
C SER A 40 -6.59 -6.80 1.89
N GLU A 41 -7.47 -6.46 0.97
CA GLU A 41 -7.33 -5.25 0.17
C GLU A 41 -7.54 -3.98 1.01
N GLU A 42 -8.40 -4.01 2.03
CA GLU A 42 -8.55 -2.91 2.99
C GLU A 42 -7.26 -2.66 3.78
N ARG A 43 -6.68 -3.74 4.32
CA ARG A 43 -5.41 -3.68 5.05
C ARG A 43 -4.30 -3.14 4.16
N LYS A 44 -4.15 -3.68 2.94
CA LYS A 44 -3.13 -3.24 1.98
C LYS A 44 -3.30 -1.80 1.54
N PHE A 45 -4.54 -1.35 1.32
CA PHE A 45 -4.81 0.06 0.98
C PHE A 45 -4.36 1.00 2.11
N ARG A 46 -4.66 0.66 3.37
CA ARG A 46 -4.22 1.44 4.54
C ARG A 46 -2.70 1.53 4.61
N LEU A 47 -2.01 0.39 4.46
CA LEU A 47 -0.55 0.35 4.48
C LEU A 47 0.08 1.12 3.32
N LEU A 48 -0.54 1.12 2.14
CA LEU A 48 -0.09 1.92 1.00
C LEU A 48 -0.20 3.43 1.28
N VAL A 49 -1.32 3.87 1.87
CA VAL A 49 -1.50 5.27 2.28
C VAL A 49 -0.45 5.65 3.32
N VAL A 50 -0.25 4.82 4.34
CA VAL A 50 0.77 5.03 5.37
C VAL A 50 2.16 5.15 4.74
N ALA A 51 2.53 4.23 3.85
CA ALA A 51 3.83 4.24 3.17
C ALA A 51 4.05 5.52 2.36
N ALA A 52 3.04 5.96 1.60
CA ALA A 52 3.10 7.22 0.84
C ALA A 52 3.26 8.44 1.78
N LEU A 53 2.56 8.48 2.91
CA LEU A 53 2.65 9.58 3.87
C LEU A 53 3.98 9.59 4.64
N ARG A 54 4.60 8.42 4.87
CA ARG A 54 5.95 8.33 5.47
C ARG A 54 7.02 8.95 4.58
N LEU A 55 6.83 9.00 3.25
CA LEU A 55 7.76 9.68 2.34
C LEU A 55 7.83 11.21 2.55
N VAL A 56 6.73 11.81 3.01
CA VAL A 56 6.62 13.25 3.26
C VAL A 56 6.55 13.58 4.75
N TRP A 57 6.98 12.64 5.61
CA TRP A 57 6.79 12.71 7.06
C TRP A 57 7.18 14.04 7.68
N ALA A 58 8.31 14.61 7.24
CA ALA A 58 8.84 15.90 7.70
C ALA A 58 7.85 17.07 7.50
N HIS A 59 6.97 17.00 6.50
CA HIS A 59 5.99 18.03 6.14
C HIS A 59 4.60 17.79 6.74
N ILE A 60 4.38 16.66 7.43
CA ILE A 60 3.11 16.33 8.06
C ILE A 60 3.05 16.92 9.48
N PRO A 61 1.97 17.66 9.85
CA PRO A 61 1.73 18.11 11.22
C PRO A 61 1.68 16.95 12.22
N ASN A 62 2.12 17.19 13.47
CA ASN A 62 2.18 16.15 14.51
C ASN A 62 0.83 15.45 14.76
N GLU A 63 -0.28 16.19 14.70
CA GLU A 63 -1.62 15.62 14.84
C GLU A 63 -1.90 14.56 13.75
N LEU A 64 -1.58 14.86 12.49
CA LEU A 64 -1.77 13.91 11.39
C LEU A 64 -0.75 12.76 11.44
N ARG A 65 0.46 12.98 11.96
CA ARG A 65 1.43 11.89 12.19
C ARG A 65 0.89 10.84 13.16
N ALA A 66 0.28 11.28 14.26
CA ALA A 66 -0.35 10.37 15.21
C ALA A 66 -1.49 9.57 14.57
N VAL A 67 -2.27 10.21 13.68
CA VAL A 67 -3.32 9.50 12.93
C VAL A 67 -2.75 8.46 11.95
N VAL A 68 -1.65 8.77 11.26
CA VAL A 68 -0.98 7.82 10.36
C VAL A 68 -0.47 6.60 11.14
N GLU A 69 0.11 6.80 12.32
CA GLU A 69 0.54 5.72 13.20
C GLU A 69 -0.62 4.86 13.70
N ALA A 70 -1.76 5.47 14.04
CA ALA A 70 -2.97 4.75 14.42
C ALA A 70 -3.55 3.91 13.26
N ILE A 71 -3.58 4.45 12.03
CA ILE A 71 -4.02 3.70 10.84
C ILE A 71 -3.10 2.49 10.59
N GLU A 72 -1.80 2.67 10.76
CA GLU A 72 -0.81 1.61 10.59
C GLU A 72 -0.97 0.50 11.62
N GLN A 73 -1.23 0.84 12.89
CA GLN A 73 -1.54 -0.12 13.94
C GLN A 73 -2.86 -0.84 13.67
N PHE A 74 -3.90 -0.09 13.29
CA PHE A 74 -5.21 -0.65 12.94
C PHE A 74 -5.13 -1.61 11.74
N ALA A 75 -4.22 -1.37 10.79
CA ALA A 75 -4.02 -2.30 9.68
C ALA A 75 -3.69 -3.72 10.17
N ASP A 76 -3.10 -3.88 11.36
CA ASP A 76 -2.80 -5.18 11.98
C ASP A 76 -3.73 -5.54 13.16
N HIS A 77 -4.59 -4.63 13.61
CA HIS A 77 -5.39 -4.77 14.84
C HIS A 77 -6.83 -4.31 14.64
N GLN A 78 -7.82 -5.08 15.11
CA GLN A 78 -9.24 -4.78 14.90
C GLN A 78 -9.84 -3.69 15.82
N ASP A 79 -9.03 -2.84 16.46
CA ASP A 79 -9.56 -1.80 17.35
C ASP A 79 -10.16 -0.61 16.58
N SER A 80 -11.45 -0.73 16.30
CA SER A 80 -12.23 0.28 15.56
C SER A 80 -12.48 1.59 16.32
N ALA A 81 -12.21 1.67 17.64
CA ALA A 81 -12.42 2.90 18.41
C ALA A 81 -11.36 3.95 18.06
N GLN A 82 -10.08 3.55 18.04
CA GLN A 82 -8.94 4.40 17.69
C GLN A 82 -9.06 4.94 16.26
N LEU A 83 -9.67 4.16 15.36
CA LEU A 83 -9.87 4.54 13.97
C LEU A 83 -10.94 5.62 13.78
N ARG A 84 -12.03 5.58 14.57
CA ARG A 84 -13.08 6.62 14.52
C ARG A 84 -12.56 7.97 15.03
N GLU A 85 -11.78 7.96 16.10
CA GLU A 85 -11.12 9.17 16.61
C GLU A 85 -10.14 9.75 15.59
N SER A 86 -9.32 8.87 15.00
CA SER A 86 -8.41 9.17 13.89
C SER A 86 -9.11 9.87 12.72
N HIS A 87 -10.27 9.35 12.30
CA HIS A 87 -11.07 9.96 11.25
C HIS A 87 -11.56 11.37 11.63
N ALA A 88 -12.07 11.56 12.85
CA ALA A 88 -12.58 12.85 13.31
C ALA A 88 -11.50 13.94 13.34
N VAL A 89 -10.28 13.60 13.76
CA VAL A 89 -9.12 14.51 13.72
C VAL A 89 -8.81 14.93 12.29
N ALA A 90 -8.73 13.97 11.36
CA ALA A 90 -8.45 14.26 9.96
C ALA A 90 -9.55 15.10 9.30
N GLU A 91 -10.82 14.83 9.61
CA GLU A 91 -11.96 15.59 9.10
C GLU A 91 -11.97 17.05 9.58
N ARG A 92 -11.62 17.30 10.84
CA ARG A 92 -11.46 18.66 11.37
C ARG A 92 -10.35 19.40 10.61
N ILE A 93 -9.17 18.82 10.50
CA ILE A 93 -8.02 19.44 9.81
C ILE A 93 -8.33 19.68 8.33
N PHE A 94 -9.02 18.76 7.67
CA PHE A 94 -9.45 18.93 6.27
C PHE A 94 -10.36 20.14 6.09
N ARG A 95 -11.30 20.37 7.01
CA ARG A 95 -12.19 21.55 6.98
C ARG A 95 -11.48 22.87 7.24
N GLU A 96 -10.39 22.84 8.00
CA GLU A 96 -9.65 24.02 8.46
C GLU A 96 -8.44 24.40 7.58
N GLY A 97 -7.92 23.47 6.76
CA GLY A 97 -6.55 23.54 6.21
C GLY A 97 -6.37 24.12 4.78
N ALA A 98 -5.14 24.57 4.50
CA ALA A 98 -4.64 24.88 3.15
C ALA A 98 -4.46 23.62 2.29
N THR A 99 -4.32 23.77 0.96
CA THR A 99 -4.41 22.67 -0.04
C THR A 99 -3.52 21.45 0.25
N ALA A 100 -2.25 21.63 0.64
CA ALA A 100 -1.33 20.51 0.90
C ALA A 100 -1.69 19.71 2.16
N THR A 101 -1.97 20.39 3.27
CA THR A 101 -2.44 19.76 4.52
C THR A 101 -3.82 19.12 4.31
N GLY A 102 -4.67 19.73 3.49
CA GLY A 102 -5.95 19.16 3.05
C GLY A 102 -5.77 17.84 2.28
N ASN A 103 -4.77 17.72 1.41
CA ASN A 103 -4.50 16.47 0.69
C ASN A 103 -4.09 15.33 1.64
N VAL A 104 -3.20 15.61 2.60
CA VAL A 104 -2.81 14.63 3.62
C VAL A 104 -4.00 14.23 4.47
N ALA A 105 -4.78 15.20 4.97
CA ALA A 105 -5.97 14.92 5.76
C ALA A 105 -6.99 14.07 4.98
N GLN A 106 -7.18 14.34 3.68
CA GLN A 106 -8.07 13.55 2.83
C GLN A 106 -7.58 12.11 2.62
N LEU A 107 -6.28 11.90 2.41
CA LEU A 107 -5.69 10.56 2.33
C LEU A 107 -5.92 9.77 3.62
N VAL A 108 -5.66 10.41 4.75
CA VAL A 108 -5.87 9.84 6.09
C VAL A 108 -7.34 9.48 6.32
N MET A 109 -8.29 10.37 5.98
CA MET A 109 -9.73 10.07 6.07
C MET A 109 -10.12 8.87 5.20
N ASN A 110 -9.62 8.80 3.96
CA ASN A 110 -9.91 7.68 3.06
C ASN A 110 -9.35 6.36 3.57
N ALA A 111 -8.21 6.39 4.24
CA ALA A 111 -7.64 5.22 4.89
C ALA A 111 -8.34 4.88 6.22
N ALA A 112 -8.90 5.86 6.93
CA ALA A 112 -9.58 5.65 8.21
C ALA A 112 -11.07 5.29 8.09
N GLY A 113 -11.73 5.61 6.98
CA GLY A 113 -13.15 5.31 6.78
C GLY A 113 -13.47 3.84 6.53
N ASP A 114 -14.69 3.42 6.88
CA ASP A 114 -15.31 2.17 6.38
C ASP A 114 -15.89 2.41 4.97
N THR A 115 -15.66 1.45 4.07
CA THR A 115 -15.58 1.58 2.60
C THR A 115 -16.88 1.93 1.85
N VAL A 116 -17.86 2.61 2.44
CA VAL A 116 -19.20 2.73 1.83
C VAL A 116 -19.47 4.09 1.13
N VAL A 117 -18.71 5.17 1.38
CA VAL A 117 -19.24 6.54 1.14
C VAL A 117 -18.54 7.38 0.03
N THR A 118 -17.91 6.80 -1.00
CA THR A 118 -17.48 7.63 -2.15
C THR A 118 -17.96 7.10 -3.50
N ALA A 119 -19.26 7.29 -3.75
CA ALA A 119 -19.97 6.91 -4.98
C ALA A 119 -19.52 7.63 -6.28
N TYR A 120 -18.49 8.49 -6.25
CA TYR A 120 -18.11 9.29 -7.41
C TYR A 120 -16.68 9.08 -7.92
N HIS A 121 -15.74 8.63 -7.08
CA HIS A 121 -14.37 8.30 -7.50
C HIS A 121 -13.86 7.16 -6.63
N PRO A 122 -13.43 6.02 -7.20
CA PRO A 122 -12.87 4.93 -6.41
C PRO A 122 -11.71 5.42 -5.56
N ARG A 123 -11.58 4.94 -4.31
CA ARG A 123 -10.52 5.34 -3.38
C ARG A 123 -9.10 5.30 -3.97
N TRP A 124 -8.85 4.35 -4.88
CA TRP A 124 -7.60 4.20 -5.59
C TRP A 124 -7.32 5.39 -6.52
N TYR A 125 -8.34 5.91 -7.20
CA TYR A 125 -8.21 7.13 -7.99
C TYR A 125 -7.88 8.33 -7.11
N LYS A 126 -8.53 8.44 -5.94
CA LYS A 126 -8.25 9.50 -4.97
C LYS A 126 -6.84 9.41 -4.41
N PHE A 127 -6.35 8.19 -4.13
CA PHE A 127 -4.96 7.98 -3.72
C PHE A 127 -4.00 8.60 -4.74
N VAL A 128 -4.06 8.20 -6.01
CA VAL A 128 -3.14 8.70 -7.04
C VAL A 128 -3.25 10.21 -7.23
N SER A 129 -4.49 10.73 -7.25
CA SER A 129 -4.72 12.17 -7.41
C SER A 129 -4.11 12.99 -6.26
N LEU A 130 -4.26 12.53 -5.03
CA LEU A 130 -3.81 13.27 -3.86
C LEU A 130 -2.30 13.14 -3.66
N THR A 131 -1.73 11.96 -3.89
CA THR A 131 -0.29 11.72 -3.73
C THR A 131 0.56 12.39 -4.80
N ALA A 132 0.05 12.55 -6.03
CA ALA A 132 0.71 13.34 -7.07
C ALA A 132 0.85 14.84 -6.72
N ASN A 133 0.07 15.33 -5.75
CA ASN A 133 0.13 16.70 -5.25
C ASN A 133 0.90 16.83 -3.94
N LEU A 134 1.49 15.75 -3.42
CA LEU A 134 2.38 15.80 -2.27
C LEU A 134 3.80 16.12 -2.75
N SER A 135 4.41 17.15 -2.16
CA SER A 135 5.83 17.44 -2.37
C SER A 135 6.66 16.42 -1.60
N VAL A 136 7.35 15.54 -2.32
CA VAL A 136 8.28 14.54 -1.77
C VAL A 136 9.69 15.01 -2.04
N ALA A 137 10.33 15.65 -1.05
CA ALA A 137 11.68 16.19 -1.19
C ALA A 137 11.84 17.03 -2.49
N ASP A 138 12.96 16.89 -3.19
CA ASP A 138 13.27 17.57 -4.46
C ASP A 138 12.85 16.75 -5.70
N LEU A 139 11.91 15.79 -5.54
CA LEU A 139 11.47 14.96 -6.64
C LEU A 139 10.47 15.70 -7.53
N ASP A 140 10.61 15.51 -8.85
CA ASP A 140 9.58 15.92 -9.80
C ASP A 140 8.37 14.98 -9.76
N ARG A 141 7.31 15.35 -10.48
CA ARG A 141 6.07 14.59 -10.52
C ARG A 141 6.25 13.17 -11.05
N GLU A 142 7.09 12.95 -12.05
CA GLU A 142 7.32 11.63 -12.66
C GLU A 142 8.03 10.72 -11.67
N GLN A 143 9.03 11.25 -10.97
CA GLN A 143 9.74 10.55 -9.91
C GLN A 143 8.82 10.18 -8.73
N VAL A 144 7.91 11.08 -8.34
CA VAL A 144 6.88 10.81 -7.32
C VAL A 144 5.93 9.71 -7.76
N GLU A 145 5.43 9.74 -9.00
CA GLU A 145 4.55 8.70 -9.53
C GLU A 145 5.28 7.35 -9.62
N SER A 146 6.55 7.33 -10.05
CA SER A 146 7.41 6.14 -10.08
C SER A 146 7.63 5.55 -8.69
N LEU A 147 7.85 6.39 -7.68
CA LEU A 147 8.04 5.96 -6.30
C LEU A 147 6.77 5.34 -5.71
N HIS A 148 5.61 5.97 -5.92
CA HIS A 148 4.33 5.41 -5.51
C HIS A 148 3.99 4.11 -6.22
N LEU A 149 4.37 3.96 -7.49
CA LEU A 149 4.26 2.68 -8.22
C LEU A 149 5.11 1.58 -7.57
N LYS A 150 6.33 1.89 -7.13
CA LYS A 150 7.17 0.92 -6.42
C LYS A 150 6.57 0.52 -5.08
N LEU A 151 6.08 1.49 -4.29
CA LEU A 151 5.36 1.20 -3.03
C LEU A 151 4.12 0.33 -3.27
N PHE A 152 3.38 0.62 -4.34
CA PHE A 152 2.23 -0.18 -4.73
C PHE A 152 2.63 -1.64 -5.01
N ARG A 153 3.69 -1.87 -5.80
CA ARG A 153 4.19 -3.21 -6.14
C ARG A 153 4.82 -3.94 -4.95
N ASP A 154 5.30 -3.20 -3.95
CA ASP A 154 5.76 -3.79 -2.70
C ASP A 154 4.61 -4.33 -1.86
N ILE A 155 3.49 -3.62 -1.80
CA ILE A 155 2.37 -3.99 -0.91
C ILE A 155 1.33 -4.90 -1.59
N VAL A 156 1.09 -4.67 -2.88
CA VAL A 156 0.05 -5.36 -3.64
C VAL A 156 0.72 -6.40 -4.56
N PRO A 157 0.59 -7.70 -4.26
CA PRO A 157 1.13 -8.75 -5.12
C PRO A 157 0.40 -8.76 -6.46
N ASN A 158 1.04 -9.35 -7.47
CA ASN A 158 0.45 -9.50 -8.79
C ASN A 158 -0.87 -10.30 -8.71
N PRO A 159 -2.04 -9.68 -9.01
CA PRO A 159 -3.33 -10.35 -8.89
C PRO A 159 -3.55 -11.44 -9.96
N PHE A 160 -2.75 -11.45 -11.02
CA PHE A 160 -2.81 -12.45 -12.09
C PHE A 160 -1.89 -13.65 -11.86
N HIS A 161 -1.03 -13.57 -10.84
CA HIS A 161 -0.19 -14.67 -10.39
C HIS A 161 -0.45 -14.95 -8.90
N PRO A 162 -1.60 -15.59 -8.56
CA PRO A 162 -1.85 -16.01 -7.18
C PRO A 162 -0.73 -16.93 -6.70
N LEU A 163 -0.18 -16.60 -5.54
CA LEU A 163 0.91 -17.36 -4.93
C LEU A 163 0.34 -18.37 -3.95
N THR A 164 0.73 -19.63 -4.12
CA THR A 164 0.50 -20.69 -3.13
C THR A 164 1.73 -20.78 -2.26
N LEU A 165 1.56 -20.50 -0.96
CA LEU A 165 2.61 -20.68 0.03
C LEU A 165 2.85 -22.17 0.26
N ASP A 166 4.10 -22.63 0.08
CA ASP A 166 4.49 -23.98 0.49
C ASP A 166 4.82 -23.98 2.00
N PRO A 167 4.16 -24.81 2.83
CA PRO A 167 4.49 -24.93 4.25
C PRO A 167 5.96 -25.26 4.53
N ALA A 168 6.66 -25.91 3.59
CA ALA A 168 8.09 -26.19 3.72
C ALA A 168 8.94 -24.92 3.83
N TRP A 169 8.49 -23.80 3.25
CA TRP A 169 9.20 -22.51 3.32
C TRP A 169 9.14 -21.88 4.72
N LEU A 170 8.18 -22.28 5.56
CA LEU A 170 7.92 -21.67 6.86
C LEU A 170 8.76 -22.28 7.99
N THR A 171 10.06 -22.36 7.78
CA THR A 171 10.99 -22.79 8.82
C THR A 171 11.02 -21.79 9.98
N SER A 172 11.53 -22.22 11.13
CA SER A 172 11.71 -21.32 12.30
C SER A 172 12.50 -20.07 11.96
N ASP A 173 13.53 -20.22 11.12
CA ASP A 173 14.46 -19.16 10.77
C ASP A 173 13.80 -18.15 9.81
N VAL A 174 13.05 -18.64 8.81
CA VAL A 174 12.28 -17.79 7.89
C VAL A 174 11.23 -16.98 8.66
N LEU A 175 10.48 -17.63 9.56
CA LEU A 175 9.46 -16.96 10.37
C LEU A 175 10.07 -15.92 11.30
N ALA A 176 11.12 -16.28 12.04
CA ALA A 176 11.79 -15.37 12.97
C ALA A 176 12.38 -14.15 12.24
N LEU A 177 12.97 -14.36 11.07
CA LEU A 177 13.52 -13.29 10.25
C LEU A 177 12.43 -12.37 9.70
N ALA A 178 11.34 -12.92 9.17
CA ALA A 178 10.20 -12.14 8.69
C ALA A 178 9.54 -11.34 9.83
N GLN A 179 9.38 -11.93 11.02
CA GLN A 179 8.89 -11.22 12.20
C GLN A 179 9.80 -10.07 12.61
N GLY A 180 11.12 -10.28 12.65
CA GLY A 180 12.09 -9.24 12.96
C GLY A 180 12.07 -8.10 11.93
N ILE A 181 12.06 -8.43 10.63
CA ILE A 181 11.93 -7.44 9.55
C ILE A 181 10.67 -6.59 9.74
N TYR A 182 9.53 -7.24 10.00
CA TYR A 182 8.25 -6.57 10.12
C TYR A 182 8.14 -5.69 11.38
N ALA A 183 8.58 -6.21 12.53
CA ALA A 183 8.49 -5.53 13.83
C ALA A 183 9.44 -4.33 13.91
N ASP A 184 10.70 -4.53 13.50
CA ASP A 184 11.76 -3.51 13.60
C ASP A 184 11.79 -2.58 12.39
N ARG A 185 10.99 -2.86 11.35
CA ARG A 185 11.05 -2.20 10.03
C ARG A 185 12.43 -2.33 9.37
N ALA A 186 13.14 -3.40 9.65
CA ALA A 186 14.48 -3.69 9.15
C ALA A 186 14.43 -4.27 7.73
N PHE A 187 13.80 -3.55 6.80
CA PHE A 187 13.56 -3.97 5.43
C PHE A 187 14.83 -4.02 4.56
N ASP A 188 15.95 -3.49 5.06
CA ASP A 188 17.28 -3.72 4.52
C ASP A 188 17.72 -5.19 4.59
N ARG A 189 17.07 -6.01 5.46
CA ARG A 189 17.35 -7.45 5.60
C ARG A 189 16.56 -8.33 4.63
N MET A 190 15.79 -7.76 3.71
CA MET A 190 15.03 -8.52 2.71
C MET A 190 15.87 -9.49 1.86
N PRO A 191 17.11 -9.15 1.43
CA PRO A 191 17.97 -10.13 0.75
C PRO A 191 18.31 -11.34 1.60
N ILE A 192 18.47 -11.17 2.93
CA ILE A 192 18.72 -12.27 3.87
C ILE A 192 17.48 -13.18 3.96
N LEU A 193 16.28 -12.59 3.92
CA LEU A 193 15.03 -13.35 3.85
C LEU A 193 14.93 -14.17 2.56
N ALA A 194 15.41 -13.62 1.44
CA ALA A 194 15.47 -14.35 0.16
C ALA A 194 16.33 -15.62 0.27
N ASP A 195 17.51 -15.49 0.88
CA ASP A 195 18.44 -16.62 1.04
C ASP A 195 17.87 -17.67 1.99
N ALA A 196 17.27 -17.25 3.11
CA ALA A 196 16.59 -18.17 4.04
C ALA A 196 15.41 -18.91 3.39
N LEU A 197 14.61 -18.21 2.56
CA LEU A 197 13.52 -18.83 1.79
C LEU A 197 14.06 -19.84 0.77
N GLN A 198 15.14 -19.50 0.07
CA GLN A 198 15.77 -20.38 -0.90
C GLN A 198 16.35 -21.63 -0.23
N ASP A 199 17.01 -21.50 0.92
CA ASP A 199 17.52 -22.62 1.72
C ASP A 199 16.39 -23.53 2.22
N ALA A 200 15.21 -22.96 2.50
CA ALA A 200 13.99 -23.69 2.83
C ALA A 200 13.30 -24.36 1.62
N GLY A 201 13.89 -24.25 0.41
CA GLY A 201 13.37 -24.87 -0.81
C GLY A 201 12.43 -23.99 -1.62
N CYS A 202 12.36 -22.68 -1.38
CA CYS A 202 11.64 -21.76 -2.26
C CYS A 202 12.37 -21.59 -3.59
N ASP A 203 11.72 -21.99 -4.67
CA ASP A 203 12.17 -21.82 -6.06
C ASP A 203 11.34 -20.78 -6.83
N ASN A 204 10.38 -20.12 -6.17
CA ASN A 204 9.52 -19.13 -6.79
C ASN A 204 10.31 -17.87 -7.14
N ALA A 205 10.49 -17.64 -8.45
CA ALA A 205 11.28 -16.53 -8.97
C ALA A 205 10.74 -15.15 -8.55
N ASP A 206 9.42 -14.96 -8.47
CA ASP A 206 8.82 -13.68 -8.11
C ASP A 206 9.11 -13.33 -6.65
N VAL A 207 8.99 -14.30 -5.74
CA VAL A 207 9.31 -14.15 -4.31
C VAL A 207 10.79 -13.78 -4.12
N LEU A 208 11.70 -14.55 -4.73
CA LEU A 208 13.13 -14.35 -4.57
C LEU A 208 13.61 -13.05 -5.23
N THR A 209 13.11 -12.74 -6.43
CA THR A 209 13.45 -11.50 -7.15
C THR A 209 12.93 -10.28 -6.41
N HIS A 210 11.73 -10.34 -5.86
CA HIS A 210 11.18 -9.26 -5.06
C HIS A 210 12.05 -8.96 -3.83
N CYS A 211 12.40 -9.98 -3.03
CA CYS A 211 13.22 -9.81 -1.83
C CYS A 211 14.63 -9.28 -2.10
N ARG A 212 15.21 -9.64 -3.26
CA ARG A 212 16.53 -9.18 -3.69
C ARG A 212 16.48 -7.85 -4.43
N GLY A 213 15.28 -7.36 -4.73
CA GLY A 213 15.07 -6.08 -5.38
C GLY A 213 15.59 -4.93 -4.51
N PRO A 214 15.91 -3.78 -5.12
CA PRO A 214 16.41 -2.61 -4.38
C PRO A 214 15.32 -1.92 -3.52
N GLY A 215 14.10 -2.45 -3.47
CA GLY A 215 12.95 -1.83 -2.82
C GLY A 215 12.42 -0.57 -3.54
N PRO A 216 11.73 0.33 -2.81
CA PRO A 216 11.51 0.29 -1.36
C PRO A 216 10.70 -0.94 -0.92
N HIS A 217 11.04 -1.43 0.27
CA HIS A 217 10.25 -2.40 1.02
C HIS A 217 9.70 -1.71 2.27
N VAL A 218 8.41 -1.89 2.55
CA VAL A 218 7.70 -1.22 3.63
C VAL A 218 6.79 -2.18 4.38
N ARG A 219 6.19 -1.72 5.47
CA ARG A 219 5.17 -2.50 6.19
C ARG A 219 4.01 -2.78 5.25
N GLY A 220 3.66 -4.06 5.11
CA GLY A 220 2.75 -4.53 4.07
C GLY A 220 3.43 -5.16 2.87
N CYS A 221 4.77 -5.21 2.82
CA CYS A 221 5.53 -5.95 1.81
C CYS A 221 4.93 -7.34 1.62
N TRP A 222 4.52 -7.66 0.40
CA TRP A 222 3.66 -8.80 0.14
C TRP A 222 4.36 -10.14 0.44
N VAL A 223 5.69 -10.23 0.31
CA VAL A 223 6.43 -11.45 0.68
C VAL A 223 6.45 -11.63 2.20
N VAL A 224 6.72 -10.55 2.95
CA VAL A 224 6.73 -10.61 4.41
C VAL A 224 5.33 -10.95 4.93
N ASP A 225 4.30 -10.31 4.38
CA ASP A 225 2.91 -10.60 4.71
C ASP A 225 2.53 -12.04 4.36
N LEU A 226 3.01 -12.57 3.21
CA LEU A 226 2.81 -13.96 2.80
C LEU A 226 3.39 -14.94 3.83
N VAL A 227 4.65 -14.73 4.25
CA VAL A 227 5.33 -15.57 5.26
C VAL A 227 4.64 -15.48 6.63
N LEU A 228 4.16 -14.29 7.00
CA LEU A 228 3.50 -14.04 8.29
C LEU A 228 2.01 -14.36 8.30
N GLY A 229 1.42 -14.79 7.17
CA GLY A 229 -0.01 -15.06 7.05
C GLY A 229 -0.90 -13.83 7.24
N LYS A 230 -0.39 -12.64 6.90
CA LYS A 230 -1.11 -11.37 7.01
C LYS A 230 -1.89 -11.10 5.73
N THR A 231 -3.19 -11.41 5.73
CA THR A 231 -4.10 -11.07 4.63
C THR A 231 -4.73 -9.72 4.89
#